data_AF-A0A855F781-F1
#
_entry.id   AF-A0A855F781-F1
#
_cell.length_a   1.000
_cell.length_b   1.000
_cell.length_c   1.000
_cell.angle_alpha   90.00
_cell.angle_beta   90.00
_cell.angle_gamma   90.00
#
_symmetry.space_group_name_H-M   'P 1'
#
loop_
_entity.id
_entity.type
_entity.pdbx_description
1 polymer ?
#
loop_
_entity_poly.entity_id
_entity_poly.type
_entity_poly.pdbx_seq_one_letter_code
_entity_poly.pdbx_strand_id
1 'polypeptide(L)'
;MQRLIEIKERLGVIERYLDIQAPFYKRDLNISTLITDLKDRVERNHKWLQRQKYQGMLTEFESIFIEPAINDIYLSSIVNLKRGVKPSDTVNNYISESLSTVDYWISHIPNDQ
;
A
#
# COMPACT_ATOMS: atom_id res chain seq x y z
N MET A 1 13.11 -4.50 -0.06
CA MET A 1 12.14 -5.60 0.04
C MET A 1 11.20 -5.48 1.25
N GLN A 2 11.72 -5.37 2.48
CA GLN A 2 10.92 -5.34 3.72
C GLN A 2 9.71 -4.37 3.68
N ARG A 3 9.89 -3.15 3.17
CA ARG A 3 8.81 -2.16 3.05
C ARG A 3 7.60 -2.66 2.25
N LEU A 4 7.84 -3.42 1.18
CA LEU A 4 6.78 -3.97 0.32
C LEU A 4 6.05 -5.13 1.00
N ILE A 5 6.80 -6.00 1.70
CA ILE A 5 6.23 -7.10 2.48
C ILE A 5 5.30 -6.55 3.57
N GLU A 6 5.73 -5.55 4.33
CA GLU A 6 4.92 -4.94 5.37
C GLU A 6 3.65 -4.26 4.82
N ILE A 7 3.73 -3.67 3.62
CA ILE A 7 2.56 -3.09 2.94
C ILE A 7 1.61 -4.21 2.51
N LYS A 8 2.11 -5.30 1.92
CA LYS A 8 1.33 -6.47 1.53
C LYS A 8 0.58 -7.08 2.70
N GLU A 9 1.26 -7.32 3.82
CA GLU A 9 0.66 -7.89 5.02
C GLU A 9 -0.51 -7.03 5.53
N ARG A 10 -0.32 -5.70 5.57
CA ARG A 10 -1.36 -4.76 6.00
C ARG A 10 -2.55 -4.72 5.04
N LEU A 11 -2.27 -4.69 3.74
CA LEU A 11 -3.31 -4.76 2.71
C LEU A 11 -4.12 -6.06 2.84
N GLY A 12 -3.46 -7.21 2.99
CA GLY A 12 -4.15 -8.49 3.14
C GLY A 12 -4.98 -8.60 4.42
N VAL A 13 -4.54 -7.98 5.52
CA VAL A 13 -5.37 -7.87 6.75
C VAL A 13 -6.63 -7.04 6.47
N ILE A 14 -6.49 -5.88 5.82
CA ILE A 14 -7.62 -4.99 5.53
C ILE A 14 -8.59 -5.65 4.54
N GLU A 15 -8.08 -6.26 3.47
CA GLU A 15 -8.88 -6.96 2.45
C GLU A 15 -9.75 -8.05 3.10
N ARG A 16 -9.16 -8.92 3.93
CA ARG A 16 -9.91 -9.95 4.66
C ARG A 16 -11.04 -9.37 5.51
N TYR A 17 -10.79 -8.24 6.18
CA TYR A 17 -11.82 -7.59 6.98
C TYR A 17 -12.94 -6.99 6.13
N LEU A 18 -12.61 -6.42 4.96
CA LEU A 18 -13.59 -5.87 4.03
C LEU A 18 -14.42 -6.99 3.38
N ASP A 19 -13.79 -8.08 2.97
CA ASP A 19 -14.47 -9.24 2.35
C ASP A 19 -15.46 -9.91 3.31
N ILE A 20 -15.12 -10.02 4.60
CA ILE A 20 -16.06 -10.54 5.61
C ILE A 20 -17.31 -9.67 5.73
N GLN A 21 -17.19 -8.36 5.50
CA GLN A 21 -18.31 -7.43 5.58
C GLN A 21 -19.06 -7.27 4.27
N ALA A 22 -18.49 -7.68 3.14
CA ALA A 22 -19.12 -7.53 1.83
C ALA A 22 -20.39 -8.38 1.71
N PRO A 23 -21.46 -7.87 1.06
CA PRO A 23 -21.61 -6.51 0.51
C PRO A 23 -22.14 -5.49 1.55
N PHE A 24 -22.44 -5.92 2.78
CA PHE A 24 -23.10 -5.12 3.80
C PHE A 24 -22.12 -4.49 4.80
N TYR A 25 -21.28 -3.61 4.30
CA TYR A 25 -20.26 -2.91 5.09
C TYR A 25 -20.85 -2.20 6.30
N LYS A 26 -20.25 -2.44 7.47
CA LYS A 26 -20.62 -1.77 8.71
C LYS A 26 -19.61 -0.68 9.01
N ARG A 27 -20.05 0.31 9.78
CA ARG A 27 -19.13 1.31 10.31
C ARG A 27 -18.27 0.66 11.39
N ASP A 28 -17.11 0.15 10.99
CA ASP A 28 -16.10 -0.41 11.87
C ASP A 28 -14.94 0.57 12.01
N LEU A 29 -14.81 1.17 13.20
CA LEU A 29 -13.73 2.12 13.50
C LEU A 29 -12.35 1.46 13.43
N ASN A 30 -12.26 0.16 13.67
CA ASN A 30 -10.99 -0.57 13.59
C ASN A 30 -10.51 -0.63 12.13
N ILE A 31 -11.39 -0.97 11.19
CA ILE A 31 -11.03 -1.02 9.75
C ILE A 31 -10.67 0.38 9.23
N SER A 32 -11.46 1.41 9.57
CA SER A 32 -11.14 2.79 9.20
C SER A 32 -9.77 3.25 9.73
N THR A 33 -9.38 2.80 10.93
CA THR A 33 -8.07 3.08 11.52
C THR A 33 -6.96 2.35 10.76
N LEU A 34 -7.14 1.06 10.48
CA LEU A 34 -6.18 0.27 9.70
C LEU A 34 -5.93 0.87 8.30
N ILE A 35 -6.99 1.31 7.62
CA ILE A 35 -6.87 1.98 6.31
C ILE A 35 -6.10 3.29 6.43
N THR A 36 -6.36 4.07 7.49
CA THR A 36 -5.64 5.33 7.75
C THR A 36 -4.16 5.09 8.00
N ASP A 37 -3.83 4.10 8.83
CA ASP A 37 -2.45 3.72 9.13
C ASP A 37 -1.70 3.22 7.90
N LEU A 38 -2.35 2.43 7.04
CA LEU A 38 -1.81 1.99 5.76
C LEU A 38 -1.49 3.20 4.87
N LYS A 39 -2.45 4.11 4.68
CA LYS A 39 -2.26 5.30 3.86
C LYS A 39 -1.09 6.14 4.37
N ASP A 40 -1.06 6.43 5.66
CA ASP A 40 -0.01 7.24 6.26
C ASP A 40 1.37 6.56 6.16
N ARG A 41 1.44 5.23 6.24
CA ARG A 41 2.67 4.46 6.05
C ARG A 41 3.18 4.58 4.62
N VAL A 42 2.33 4.34 3.62
CA VAL A 42 2.69 4.41 2.20
C VAL A 42 3.10 5.85 1.85
N GLU A 43 2.36 6.86 2.30
CA GLU A 43 2.73 8.27 2.11
C GLU A 43 4.08 8.63 2.72
N ARG A 44 4.39 8.12 3.92
CA ARG A 44 5.71 8.32 4.55
C ARG A 44 6.83 7.66 3.75
N ASN A 45 6.64 6.41 3.32
CA ASN A 45 7.63 5.70 2.50
C ASN A 45 7.88 6.42 1.18
N HIS A 46 6.81 6.85 0.51
CA HIS A 46 6.88 7.60 -0.74
C HIS A 46 7.67 8.90 -0.58
N LYS A 47 7.32 9.73 0.41
CA LYS A 47 8.05 10.98 0.70
C LYS A 47 9.50 10.75 1.09
N TRP A 48 9.79 9.70 1.86
CA TRP A 48 11.15 9.35 2.25
C TRP A 48 11.98 8.97 1.01
N LEU A 49 11.46 8.10 0.14
CA LEU A 49 12.13 7.69 -1.10
C LEU A 49 12.38 8.88 -2.04
N GLN A 50 11.42 9.78 -2.20
CA GLN A 50 11.60 11.00 -3.01
C GLN A 50 12.74 11.88 -2.46
N ARG A 51 12.86 12.03 -1.15
CA ARG A 51 13.97 12.78 -0.52
C ARG A 51 15.31 12.09 -0.74
N GLN A 52 15.38 10.77 -0.55
CA GLN A 52 16.62 10.02 -0.77
C GLN A 52 17.04 10.06 -2.25
N LYS A 53 16.09 9.98 -3.18
CA LYS A 53 16.32 10.12 -4.62
C LYS A 53 16.90 11.49 -4.97
N TYR A 54 16.30 12.56 -4.45
CA TYR A 54 16.79 13.92 -4.66
C TYR A 54 18.22 14.13 -4.11
N GLN A 55 18.55 13.45 -3.02
CA GLN A 55 19.89 13.49 -2.41
C GLN A 55 20.90 12.52 -3.07
N GLY A 56 20.49 11.73 -4.06
CA GLY A 56 21.35 10.70 -4.66
C GLY A 56 21.74 9.57 -3.70
N MET A 57 20.93 9.34 -2.66
CA MET A 57 21.21 8.37 -1.58
C MET A 57 20.52 7.02 -1.77
N LEU A 58 19.68 6.87 -2.79
CA LEU A 58 19.09 5.58 -3.11
C LEU A 58 20.17 4.66 -3.67
N THR A 59 20.18 3.43 -3.19
CA THR A 59 20.92 2.36 -3.86
C THR A 59 20.36 2.11 -5.26
N GLU A 60 21.15 1.52 -6.15
CA GLU A 60 20.67 1.13 -7.49
C GLU A 60 19.43 0.23 -7.40
N PHE A 61 19.46 -0.75 -6.49
CA PHE A 61 18.32 -1.63 -6.23
C PHE A 61 17.08 -0.84 -5.77
N GLU A 62 17.23 0.09 -4.82
CA GLU A 62 16.10 0.90 -4.38
C GLU A 62 15.57 1.81 -5.48
N SER A 63 16.43 2.37 -6.33
CA SER A 63 16.05 3.23 -7.45
C SER A 63 15.33 2.47 -8.57
N ILE A 64 15.72 1.22 -8.84
CA ILE A 64 15.14 0.40 -9.91
C ILE A 64 13.85 -0.28 -9.46
N PHE A 65 13.79 -0.74 -8.21
CA PHE A 65 12.71 -1.61 -7.76
C PHE A 65 11.84 -0.99 -6.66
N ILE A 66 12.44 -0.46 -5.60
CA ILE A 66 11.69 -0.07 -4.41
C ILE A 66 10.97 1.27 -4.58
N GLU A 67 11.62 2.26 -5.20
CA GLU A 67 11.01 3.56 -5.46
C GLU A 67 9.86 3.48 -6.47
N PRO A 68 10.02 2.81 -7.63
CA PRO A 68 8.91 2.57 -8.54
C PRO A 68 7.76 1.80 -7.90
N ALA A 69 8.06 0.72 -7.16
CA ALA A 69 7.02 -0.07 -6.49
C ALA A 69 6.18 0.75 -5.52
N ILE A 70 6.82 1.51 -4.62
CA ILE A 70 6.09 2.34 -3.66
C ILE A 70 5.33 3.48 -4.35
N ASN A 71 5.88 4.03 -5.43
CA ASN A 71 5.20 5.05 -6.21
C ASN A 71 3.93 4.50 -6.89
N ASP A 72 4.01 3.33 -7.50
CA ASP A 72 2.87 2.68 -8.15
C ASP A 72 1.80 2.26 -7.14
N ILE A 73 2.19 1.72 -5.99
CA ILE A 73 1.25 1.41 -4.90
C ILE A 73 0.56 2.69 -4.42
N TYR A 74 1.31 3.79 -4.28
CA TYR A 74 0.73 5.06 -3.88
C TYR A 74 -0.27 5.60 -4.92
N LEU A 75 0.10 5.56 -6.20
CA LEU A 75 -0.68 6.14 -7.30
C LEU A 75 -1.85 5.26 -7.77
N SER A 76 -1.76 3.94 -7.65
CA SER A 76 -2.82 3.00 -8.06
C SER A 76 -4.13 3.31 -7.33
N SER A 77 -4.09 3.34 -6.00
CA SER A 77 -5.35 3.49 -5.23
C SER A 77 -5.17 4.19 -3.88
N ILE A 78 -3.98 4.13 -3.26
CA ILE A 78 -3.77 4.65 -1.89
C ILE A 78 -3.92 6.18 -1.81
N VAL A 79 -3.55 6.91 -2.87
CA VAL A 79 -3.75 8.37 -2.95
C VAL A 79 -5.23 8.76 -2.80
N ASN A 80 -6.14 7.92 -3.30
CA ASN A 80 -7.59 8.14 -3.32
C ASN A 80 -8.28 7.82 -1.99
N LEU A 81 -7.63 7.04 -1.11
CA LEU A 81 -8.15 6.76 0.22
C LEU A 81 -8.14 8.03 1.08
N LYS A 82 -9.23 8.27 1.81
CA LYS A 82 -9.30 9.35 2.81
C LYS A 82 -8.97 8.80 4.19
N ARG A 83 -8.37 9.63 5.06
CA ARG A 83 -8.22 9.29 6.48
C ARG A 83 -9.61 9.13 7.11
N GLY A 84 -9.78 8.09 7.92
CA GLY A 84 -11.08 7.75 8.53
C GLY A 84 -12.16 7.33 7.53
N VAL A 85 -11.78 6.94 6.30
CA VAL A 85 -12.75 6.45 5.31
C VAL A 85 -13.48 5.23 5.86
N LYS A 86 -14.79 5.17 5.61
CA LYS A 86 -15.62 4.05 6.02
C LYS A 86 -15.46 2.90 5.02
N PRO A 87 -15.54 1.64 5.47
CA PRO A 87 -15.64 0.48 4.58
C PRO A 87 -16.75 0.66 3.53
N SER A 88 -16.43 0.33 2.29
CA SER A 88 -17.36 0.34 1.14
C SER A 88 -16.77 -0.49 0.00
N ASP A 89 -17.58 -0.81 -1.02
CA ASP A 89 -17.08 -1.50 -2.23
C ASP A 89 -15.96 -0.73 -2.92
N THR A 90 -16.07 0.60 -3.00
CA THR A 90 -15.01 1.44 -3.57
C THR A 90 -13.70 1.32 -2.79
N VAL A 91 -13.77 1.30 -1.46
CA VAL A 91 -12.59 1.09 -0.62
C VAL A 91 -12.04 -0.33 -0.81
N ASN A 92 -12.90 -1.34 -0.90
CA ASN A 92 -12.46 -2.72 -1.15
C ASN A 92 -11.71 -2.85 -2.48
N ASN A 93 -12.25 -2.25 -3.55
CA ASN A 93 -11.60 -2.23 -4.86
C ASN A 93 -10.23 -1.57 -4.79
N TYR A 94 -10.10 -0.42 -4.11
CA TYR A 94 -8.81 0.24 -3.94
C TYR A 94 -7.80 -0.62 -3.15
N ILE A 95 -8.25 -1.34 -2.12
CA ILE A 95 -7.38 -2.24 -1.35
C ILE A 95 -6.93 -3.42 -2.22
N SER A 96 -7.84 -4.04 -2.97
CA SER A 96 -7.53 -5.18 -3.84
C SER A 96 -6.62 -4.81 -5.04
N GLU A 97 -6.83 -3.65 -5.65
CA GLU A 97 -5.94 -3.08 -6.68
C GLU A 97 -4.53 -2.82 -6.12
N SER A 98 -4.46 -2.22 -4.92
CA SER A 98 -3.18 -1.96 -4.26
C SER A 98 -2.46 -3.27 -3.93
N LEU A 99 -3.18 -4.31 -3.47
CA LEU A 99 -2.62 -5.63 -3.19
C LEU A 99 -2.06 -6.28 -4.46
N SER A 100 -2.84 -6.26 -5.54
CA SER A 100 -2.41 -6.75 -6.85
C SER A 100 -1.14 -6.04 -7.36
N THR A 101 -1.06 -4.73 -7.15
CA THR A 101 0.11 -3.91 -7.49
C THR A 101 1.34 -4.33 -6.67
N VAL A 102 1.18 -4.55 -5.37
CA VAL A 102 2.29 -5.03 -4.51
C VAL A 102 2.75 -6.42 -4.94
N ASP A 103 1.82 -7.33 -5.24
CA ASP A 103 2.14 -8.70 -5.67
C ASP A 103 2.88 -8.73 -7.01
N TYR A 104 2.47 -7.89 -7.95
CA TYR A 104 3.21 -7.68 -9.19
C TYR A 104 4.67 -7.27 -8.88
N TRP A 105 4.88 -6.23 -8.08
CA TRP A 105 6.23 -5.78 -7.77
C TRP A 105 7.07 -6.81 -7.03
N ILE A 106 6.50 -7.51 -6.03
CA ILE A 106 7.21 -8.56 -5.29
C ILE A 106 7.65 -9.69 -6.21
N SER A 107 6.82 -10.09 -7.18
CA SER A 107 7.16 -11.16 -8.13
C SER A 107 8.19 -10.74 -9.20
N HIS A 108 8.34 -9.45 -9.45
CA HIS A 108 9.28 -8.89 -10.44
C HIS A 108 10.61 -8.44 -9.83
N ILE A 109 10.72 -8.42 -8.50
CA ILE A 109 11.97 -8.15 -7.80
C ILE A 109 12.80 -9.44 -7.77
N PRO A 110 14.06 -9.42 -8.23
CA PRO A 110 14.93 -10.58 -8.16
C PRO A 110 15.12 -11.04 -6.70
N ASN A 111 15.01 -12.35 -6.45
CA ASN A 111 15.13 -12.95 -5.11
C ASN A 111 16.57 -12.99 -4.55
N ASP A 112 17.57 -12.55 -5.32
CA ASP A 112 18.99 -12.74 -5.01
C ASP A 112 19.65 -11.58 -4.19
N GLN A 113 18.90 -10.91 -3.29
CA GLN A 113 19.47 -9.96 -2.32
C GLN A 113 18.93 -10.13 -0.90
#